data_AF-A0A7X0E7N8-F1
#
_entry.id   AF-A0A7X0E7N8-F1
#
_cell.length_a   1.000
_cell.length_b   1.000
_cell.length_c   1.000
_cell.angle_alpha   90.00
_cell.angle_beta   90.00
_cell.angle_gamma   90.00
#
_symmetry.space_group_name_H-M   'P 1'
#
loop_
_entity.id
_entity.type
_entity.pdbx_description
1 polymer ?
#
loop_
_entity_poly.entity_id
_entity_poly.type
_entity_poly.pdbx_seq_one_letter_code
_entity_poly.pdbx_strand_id
1 'polypeptide(L)'
;MSVGSKAIYQPRDNGDIQALVDANPLAWIICGSPSAFAVTPIPVQLRCDDDGRPNMLVGHFARGNPQLAQLAATPDALVLLMGPQSYVSPSWFDDRTQAPTWNYACAVFHVHVVLEDEPATVAQRLDDLVMAMESNHTWPWSSSEMGARYTSLSRGVVGFHAPIHEVRASFKLGQDERDDVFADILAGLDTRGEHDLVSWMEHFAGPVRLDVVAAARKGSNAPLRIAGAVPASDRPPLDPQIEHFVRAVTEDNRRLSVDRTLDWPQRRIIAEQSRTPWAQGGPRIPLVREFELPLDTGPLRVRLYDPSPASVKPVLIYIHGGGWSMFSLDTHDRLMREYAHRAGVAVLGVDYALAPEYKYPYALHQVLGALHWLLAEADALGIDGGRVALGGDSAGANLALATALVQREAGQGDTIAGLLLNYGGFDATVDAESRRRFGTGADMLSSAEIDMFWLNYLRDDADQQDPLACPLKANLGGLPPSLLIVPECDVLAAQSLAMDERMREAGVDVQCKIYQGAVHSFLEAMSTSTVANRAIEDTATWLRQRLRDEGMPAG
;
A
#
# COMPACT_ATOMS: atom_id res chain seq x y z
N MET A 1 8.97 32.65 48.02
CA MET A 1 8.51 31.31 47.62
C MET A 1 8.30 31.35 46.11
N SER A 2 9.27 30.86 45.34
CA SER A 2 9.14 30.73 43.89
C SER A 2 8.25 29.51 43.64
N VAL A 3 7.07 29.73 43.08
CA VAL A 3 6.23 28.66 42.54
C VAL A 3 7.00 28.15 41.31
N GLY A 4 7.80 27.10 41.48
CA GLY A 4 8.53 26.47 40.39
C GLY A 4 7.52 26.04 39.32
N SER A 5 7.69 26.50 38.08
CA SER A 5 6.84 26.05 36.98
C SER A 5 6.94 24.53 36.87
N LYS A 6 5.84 23.82 37.07
CA LYS A 6 5.78 22.38 36.75
C LYS A 6 6.31 22.19 35.33
N ALA A 7 7.26 21.27 35.15
CA ALA A 7 7.73 20.91 33.83
C ALA A 7 6.53 20.43 33.00
N ILE A 8 6.38 20.99 31.79
CA ILE A 8 5.15 20.94 30.97
C ILE A 8 4.70 19.50 30.66
N TYR A 9 5.65 18.57 30.50
CA TYR A 9 5.40 17.19 30.09
C TYR A 9 5.46 16.19 31.25
N GLN A 10 5.16 16.60 32.48
CA GLN A 10 5.12 15.69 33.63
C GLN A 10 3.74 15.02 33.78
N PRO A 11 3.66 13.79 34.29
CA PRO A 11 2.39 13.19 34.72
C PRO A 11 1.67 14.09 35.73
N ARG A 12 0.34 14.04 35.80
CA ARG A 12 -0.44 14.89 36.74
C ARG A 12 -0.26 14.41 38.16
N ASP A 13 -0.27 13.09 38.34
CA ASP A 13 -0.08 12.37 39.58
C ASP A 13 0.51 10.97 39.31
N ASN A 14 0.64 10.14 40.35
CA ASN A 14 1.19 8.79 40.23
C ASN A 14 0.23 7.80 39.56
N GLY A 15 -1.08 8.09 39.57
CA GLY A 15 -2.09 7.26 38.91
C GLY A 15 -1.86 7.22 37.39
N ASP A 16 -1.41 8.33 36.82
CA ASP A 16 -1.02 8.40 35.40
C ASP A 16 0.13 7.43 35.04
N ILE A 17 1.08 7.22 35.97
CA ILE A 17 2.20 6.27 35.77
C ILE A 17 1.70 4.82 35.87
N GLN A 18 0.79 4.55 36.82
CA GLN A 18 0.15 3.24 36.95
C GLN A 18 -0.67 2.90 35.69
N ALA A 19 -1.50 3.84 35.23
CA ALA A 19 -2.29 3.68 34.01
C ALA A 19 -1.41 3.40 32.78
N LEU A 20 -0.22 4.01 32.71
CA LEU A 20 0.73 3.76 31.62
C LEU A 20 1.20 2.31 31.61
N VAL A 21 1.61 1.79 32.77
CA VAL A 21 2.09 0.41 32.91
C VAL A 21 0.97 -0.60 32.65
N ASP A 22 -0.24 -0.34 33.18
CA ASP A 22 -1.37 -1.27 33.00
C ASP A 22 -1.82 -1.36 31.54
N ALA A 23 -1.82 -0.23 30.82
CA ALA A 23 -2.17 -0.21 29.40
C ALA A 23 -1.04 -0.74 28.49
N ASN A 24 0.22 -0.65 28.91
CA ASN A 24 1.40 -0.99 28.09
C ASN A 24 2.43 -1.79 28.89
N PRO A 25 2.13 -3.01 29.32
CA PRO A 25 2.92 -3.74 30.32
C PRO A 25 4.28 -4.23 29.82
N LEU A 26 4.55 -4.22 28.51
CA LEU A 26 5.82 -4.69 27.96
C LEU A 26 6.92 -3.62 28.11
N ALA A 27 7.87 -3.84 29.01
CA ALA A 27 8.96 -2.90 29.29
C ALA A 27 10.32 -3.44 28.83
N TRP A 28 11.23 -2.54 28.45
CA TRP A 28 12.62 -2.87 28.18
C TRP A 28 13.42 -2.84 29.48
N ILE A 29 13.91 -4.00 29.93
CA ILE A 29 14.82 -4.08 31.09
C ILE A 29 16.25 -3.99 30.57
N ILE A 30 16.98 -2.97 31.02
CA ILE A 30 18.33 -2.64 30.60
C ILE A 30 19.25 -2.77 31.81
N CYS A 31 20.27 -3.61 31.74
CA CYS A 31 21.26 -3.75 32.81
C CYS A 31 22.68 -3.87 32.27
N GLY A 32 23.65 -3.70 33.15
CA GLY A 32 25.07 -3.72 32.80
C GLY A 32 25.67 -2.31 32.74
N SER A 33 26.74 -2.16 31.96
CA SER A 33 27.51 -0.92 31.88
C SER A 33 27.25 -0.18 30.56
N PRO A 34 27.51 1.14 30.47
CA PRO A 34 27.36 1.89 29.21
C PRO A 34 28.13 1.31 28.02
N SER A 35 29.24 0.61 28.25
CA SER A 35 30.06 -0.03 27.21
C SER A 35 29.68 -1.49 26.91
N ALA A 36 28.86 -2.10 27.76
CA ALA A 36 28.39 -3.48 27.63
C ALA A 36 27.12 -3.65 28.47
N PHE A 37 25.96 -3.44 27.85
CA PHE A 37 24.64 -3.60 28.46
C PHE A 37 23.84 -4.69 27.73
N ALA A 38 22.95 -5.35 28.48
CA ALA A 38 21.97 -6.29 27.96
C ALA A 38 20.57 -5.68 28.04
N VAL A 39 19.72 -6.07 27.08
CA VAL A 39 18.37 -5.55 26.94
C VAL A 39 17.41 -6.70 26.62
N THR A 40 16.33 -6.82 27.37
CA THR A 40 15.23 -7.75 27.05
C THR A 40 13.88 -7.06 27.25
N PRO A 41 12.93 -7.19 26.30
CA PRO A 41 11.55 -6.77 26.52
C PRO A 41 10.83 -7.80 27.40
N ILE A 42 10.30 -7.39 28.55
CA ILE A 42 9.65 -8.23 29.54
C ILE A 42 8.34 -7.59 30.00
N PRO A 43 7.22 -8.34 30.04
CA PRO A 43 6.01 -7.87 30.69
C PRO A 43 6.23 -7.62 32.18
N VAL A 44 5.87 -6.43 32.65
CA VAL A 44 5.97 -6.02 34.05
C VAL A 44 4.63 -5.55 34.57
N GLN A 45 4.46 -5.65 35.89
CA GLN A 45 3.36 -5.03 36.60
C GLN A 45 3.92 -4.06 37.62
N LEU A 46 3.28 -2.90 37.75
CA LEU A 46 3.60 -1.94 38.80
C LEU A 46 2.81 -2.26 40.07
N ARG A 47 3.49 -2.13 41.21
CA ARG A 47 2.91 -2.16 42.54
C ARG A 47 3.20 -0.82 43.20
N CYS A 48 2.16 -0.14 43.63
CA CYS A 48 2.26 1.11 44.36
C CYS A 48 2.22 0.89 45.88
N ASP A 49 2.74 1.84 46.65
CA ASP A 49 2.56 1.88 48.11
C ASP A 49 1.15 2.37 48.51
N ASP A 50 0.89 2.45 49.82
CA ASP A 50 -0.40 2.88 50.37
C ASP A 50 -0.78 4.33 49.98
N ASP A 51 0.22 5.16 49.61
CA ASP A 51 0.04 6.52 49.13
C ASP A 51 -0.09 6.59 47.58
N GLY A 52 -0.14 5.44 46.91
CA GLY A 52 -0.26 5.33 45.46
C GLY A 52 1.03 5.65 44.69
N ARG A 53 2.19 5.68 45.34
CA ARG A 53 3.48 5.95 44.69
C ARG A 53 4.06 4.67 44.07
N PRO A 54 4.65 4.72 42.86
CA PRO A 54 5.35 3.59 42.27
C PRO A 54 6.43 3.07 43.22
N ASN A 55 6.29 1.83 43.71
CA ASN A 55 7.17 1.25 44.72
C ASN A 55 7.97 0.07 44.18
N MET A 56 7.37 -0.79 43.36
CA MET A 56 8.00 -2.02 42.90
C MET A 56 7.47 -2.46 41.53
N LEU A 57 8.36 -2.93 40.65
CA LEU A 57 7.98 -3.67 39.46
C LEU A 57 8.12 -5.18 39.70
N VAL A 58 7.21 -5.97 39.16
CA VAL A 58 7.27 -7.43 39.21
C VAL A 58 7.12 -8.03 37.82
N GLY A 59 7.77 -9.16 37.57
CA GLY A 59 7.73 -9.85 36.29
C GLY A 59 8.49 -11.16 36.32
N HIS A 60 8.84 -11.68 35.15
CA HIS A 60 9.64 -12.90 35.06
C HIS A 60 10.47 -12.95 33.77
N PHE A 61 11.60 -13.67 33.83
CA PHE A 61 12.45 -13.98 32.69
C PHE A 61 12.33 -15.46 32.32
N ALA A 62 12.56 -15.77 31.04
CA ALA A 62 12.94 -17.13 30.66
C ALA A 62 14.28 -17.48 31.34
N ARG A 63 14.38 -18.68 31.92
CA ARG A 63 15.57 -19.15 32.64
C ARG A 63 16.83 -19.18 31.76
N GLY A 64 16.66 -19.36 30.45
CA GLY A 64 17.75 -19.32 29.48
C GLY A 64 18.19 -17.90 29.08
N ASN A 65 17.58 -16.85 29.62
CA ASN A 65 17.91 -15.47 29.24
C ASN A 65 19.31 -15.10 29.76
N PRO A 66 20.24 -14.67 28.88
CA PRO A 66 21.61 -14.33 29.28
C PRO A 66 21.69 -13.13 30.25
N GLN A 67 20.67 -12.28 30.30
CA GLN A 67 20.59 -11.12 31.19
C GLN A 67 20.49 -11.52 32.67
N LEU A 68 20.02 -12.74 32.98
CA LEU A 68 19.93 -13.23 34.36
C LEU A 68 21.31 -13.28 35.05
N ALA A 69 22.34 -13.72 34.33
CA ALA A 69 23.70 -13.77 34.88
C ALA A 69 24.26 -12.36 35.17
N GLN A 70 23.90 -11.38 34.34
CA GLN A 70 24.31 -9.98 34.54
C GLN A 70 23.58 -9.35 35.72
N LEU A 71 22.25 -9.55 35.83
CA LEU A 71 21.45 -9.07 36.95
C LEU A 71 21.88 -9.69 38.29
N ALA A 72 22.30 -10.96 38.28
CA ALA A 72 22.84 -11.60 39.47
C ALA A 72 24.18 -11.00 39.93
N ALA A 73 24.99 -10.46 38.99
CA ALA A 73 26.26 -9.83 39.31
C ALA A 73 26.11 -8.33 39.64
N THR A 74 25.26 -7.63 38.88
CA THR A 74 24.98 -6.21 39.01
C THR A 74 23.45 -6.01 38.91
N PRO A 75 22.76 -5.97 40.05
CA PRO A 75 21.29 -5.98 40.10
C PRO A 75 20.63 -4.66 39.69
N ASP A 76 21.39 -3.57 39.59
CA ASP A 76 20.84 -2.28 39.19
C ASP A 76 20.47 -2.28 37.70
N ALA A 77 19.25 -1.83 37.40
CA ALA A 77 18.70 -1.80 36.06
C ALA A 77 17.90 -0.53 35.80
N LEU A 78 17.77 -0.21 34.52
CA LEU A 78 16.84 0.78 34.01
C LEU A 78 15.71 0.05 33.31
N VAL A 79 14.47 0.33 33.69
CA VAL A 79 13.28 -0.19 33.01
C VAL A 79 12.64 0.95 32.23
N LEU A 80 12.65 0.83 30.91
CA LEU A 80 12.03 1.79 29.99
C LEU A 80 10.69 1.24 29.51
N LEU A 81 9.64 2.02 29.76
CA LEU A 81 8.29 1.73 29.32
C LEU A 81 7.84 2.80 28.33
N MET A 82 7.39 2.37 27.16
CA MET A 82 6.82 3.23 26.13
C MET A 82 5.32 2.97 26.04
N GLY A 83 4.53 4.03 26.16
CA GLY A 83 3.10 3.99 25.88
C GLY A 83 2.76 4.47 24.48
N PRO A 84 1.50 4.92 24.27
CA PRO A 84 1.04 5.45 23.00
C PRO A 84 1.93 6.60 22.54
N GLN A 85 2.26 6.60 21.25
CA GLN A 85 3.14 7.58 20.63
C GLN A 85 2.86 7.68 19.14
N SER A 86 2.97 8.88 18.57
CA SER A 86 2.83 9.07 17.13
C SER A 86 3.45 10.39 16.66
N TYR A 87 3.81 10.41 15.38
CA TYR A 87 4.33 11.61 14.70
C TYR A 87 3.19 12.57 14.39
N VAL A 88 3.37 13.82 14.82
CA VAL A 88 2.45 14.93 14.56
C VAL A 88 2.93 15.71 13.35
N SER A 89 2.18 15.59 12.25
CA SER A 89 2.55 16.20 10.97
C SER A 89 2.10 17.65 10.88
N PRO A 90 2.96 18.59 10.47
CA PRO A 90 2.58 19.96 10.13
C PRO A 90 1.60 20.04 8.95
N SER A 91 1.36 18.93 8.24
CA SER A 91 0.30 18.86 7.24
C SER A 91 -1.11 18.94 7.82
N TRP A 92 -1.29 18.72 9.13
CA TRP A 92 -2.62 18.76 9.77
C TRP A 92 -3.09 20.16 10.11
N PHE A 93 -2.18 21.13 10.15
CA PHE A 93 -2.43 22.50 10.58
C PHE A 93 -2.60 23.44 9.39
N ASP A 94 -3.50 24.41 9.52
CA ASP A 94 -3.58 25.54 8.59
C ASP A 94 -2.35 26.45 8.67
N ASP A 95 -1.77 26.58 9.87
CA ASP A 95 -0.50 27.27 10.10
C ASP A 95 0.68 26.39 9.66
N ARG A 96 1.12 26.59 8.41
CA ARG A 96 2.25 25.86 7.82
C ARG A 96 3.62 26.23 8.41
N THR A 97 3.68 27.16 9.36
CA THR A 97 4.92 27.49 10.08
C THR A 97 5.18 26.56 11.27
N GLN A 98 4.20 25.73 11.64
CA GLN A 98 4.35 24.74 12.70
C GLN A 98 5.45 23.74 12.37
N ALA A 99 6.32 23.47 13.35
CA ALA A 99 7.34 22.46 13.23
C ALA A 99 6.72 21.06 13.45
N PRO A 100 7.25 20.02 12.78
CA PRO A 100 6.82 18.66 13.09
C PRO A 100 7.19 18.30 14.53
N THR A 101 6.33 17.53 15.18
CA THR A 101 6.56 17.10 16.56
C THR A 101 6.21 15.63 16.75
N TRP A 102 6.52 15.11 17.92
CA TRP A 102 6.22 13.74 18.31
C TRP A 102 5.52 13.78 19.66
N ASN A 103 4.32 13.21 19.74
CA ASN A 103 3.59 13.06 20.98
C ASN A 103 3.78 11.64 21.50
N TYR A 104 3.97 11.50 22.81
CA TYR A 104 4.27 10.22 23.45
C TYR A 104 4.02 10.28 24.95
N ALA A 105 3.79 9.11 25.55
CA ALA A 105 3.94 8.88 26.99
C ALA A 105 5.03 7.84 27.24
N CYS A 106 5.95 8.14 28.15
CA CYS A 106 6.97 7.18 28.59
C CYS A 106 7.29 7.30 30.08
N ALA A 107 7.79 6.21 30.66
CA ALA A 107 8.31 6.17 32.00
C ALA A 107 9.62 5.38 32.05
N VAL A 108 10.56 5.88 32.84
CA VAL A 108 11.85 5.28 33.13
C VAL A 108 11.92 5.04 34.62
N PHE A 109 12.13 3.77 35.00
CA PHE A 109 12.28 3.36 36.39
C PHE A 109 13.73 2.93 36.62
N HIS A 110 14.38 3.52 37.62
CA HIS A 110 15.62 3.00 38.15
C HIS A 110 15.28 2.04 39.28
N VAL A 111 15.71 0.79 39.12
CA VAL A 111 15.32 -0.31 39.98
C VAL A 111 16.50 -1.18 40.35
N HIS A 112 16.32 -1.94 41.43
CA HIS A 112 17.24 -2.96 41.87
C HIS A 112 16.57 -4.33 41.71
N VAL A 113 16.99 -5.12 40.74
CA VAL A 113 16.32 -6.39 40.43
C VAL A 113 16.74 -7.48 41.41
N VAL A 114 15.75 -8.10 42.04
CA VAL A 114 15.92 -9.28 42.90
C VAL A 114 15.28 -10.47 42.20
N LEU A 115 16.10 -11.45 41.83
CA LEU A 115 15.65 -12.68 41.17
C LEU A 115 14.98 -13.62 42.18
N GLU A 116 13.82 -14.15 41.81
CA GLU A 116 12.98 -15.02 42.62
C GLU A 116 12.82 -16.38 41.93
N ASP A 117 13.53 -17.40 42.42
CA ASP A 117 13.53 -18.74 41.82
C ASP A 117 12.75 -19.79 42.65
N GLU A 118 12.08 -19.35 43.71
CA GLU A 118 11.25 -20.23 44.52
C GLU A 118 9.95 -20.60 43.76
N PRO A 119 9.61 -21.89 43.61
CA PRO A 119 8.46 -22.31 42.79
C PRO A 119 7.12 -21.67 43.15
N ALA A 120 6.84 -21.47 44.45
CA ALA A 120 5.61 -20.83 44.90
C ALA A 120 5.54 -19.36 44.46
N THR A 121 6.66 -18.66 44.57
CA THR A 121 6.79 -17.25 44.15
C THR A 121 6.67 -17.12 42.63
N VAL A 122 7.35 -17.99 41.87
CA VAL A 122 7.24 -18.03 40.40
C VAL A 122 5.80 -18.28 39.97
N ALA A 123 5.11 -19.22 40.62
CA ALA A 123 3.71 -19.49 40.33
C ALA A 123 2.82 -18.26 40.57
N GLN A 124 2.99 -17.58 41.71
CA GLN A 124 2.26 -16.35 42.00
C GLN A 124 2.52 -15.24 40.97
N ARG A 125 3.77 -15.06 40.52
CA ARG A 125 4.12 -14.05 39.49
C ARG A 125 3.46 -14.36 38.15
N LEU A 126 3.42 -15.63 37.77
CA LEU A 126 2.76 -16.08 36.55
C LEU A 126 1.25 -15.87 36.64
N ASP A 127 0.63 -16.24 37.76
CA ASP A 127 -0.82 -16.10 37.95
C ASP A 127 -1.25 -14.64 38.02
N ASP A 128 -0.49 -13.77 38.71
CA ASP A 128 -0.74 -12.32 38.74
C ASP A 128 -0.71 -11.71 37.34
N LEU A 129 0.26 -12.10 36.50
CA LEU A 129 0.37 -11.60 35.14
C LEU A 129 -0.75 -12.12 34.25
N VAL A 130 -1.04 -13.42 34.30
CA VAL A 130 -2.16 -14.03 33.56
C VAL A 130 -3.46 -13.34 33.93
N MET A 131 -3.73 -13.13 35.23
CA MET A 131 -4.91 -12.42 35.69
C MET A 131 -4.99 -11.00 35.11
N ALA A 132 -3.89 -10.25 35.12
CA ALA A 132 -3.88 -8.90 34.57
C ALA A 132 -4.14 -8.88 33.05
N MET A 133 -3.57 -9.83 32.30
CA MET A 133 -3.72 -9.88 30.84
C MET A 133 -5.09 -10.43 30.41
N GLU A 134 -5.63 -11.41 31.14
CA GLU A 134 -6.85 -12.11 30.77
C GLU A 134 -8.12 -11.48 31.35
N SER A 135 -8.03 -10.62 32.38
CA SER A 135 -9.19 -10.11 33.13
C SER A 135 -10.25 -9.38 32.27
N ASN A 136 -9.85 -8.79 31.15
CA ASN A 136 -10.72 -8.06 30.24
C ASN A 136 -11.24 -8.90 29.05
N HIS A 137 -10.89 -10.19 28.97
CA HIS A 137 -11.36 -11.09 27.92
C HIS A 137 -12.75 -11.64 28.24
N THR A 138 -13.58 -11.86 27.21
CA THR A 138 -14.94 -12.41 27.35
C THR A 138 -14.96 -13.85 27.84
N TRP A 139 -13.86 -14.57 27.65
CA TRP A 139 -13.62 -15.90 28.19
C TRP A 139 -12.17 -15.95 28.69
N PRO A 140 -11.91 -15.51 29.92
CA PRO A 140 -10.55 -15.39 30.44
C PRO A 140 -9.93 -16.78 30.60
N TRP A 141 -8.72 -16.95 30.07
CA TRP A 141 -7.94 -18.16 30.25
C TRP A 141 -7.23 -18.15 31.61
N SER A 142 -7.08 -19.31 32.25
CA SER A 142 -6.32 -19.47 33.48
C SER A 142 -5.20 -20.51 33.36
N SER A 143 -4.12 -20.30 34.10
CA SER A 143 -3.00 -21.25 34.21
C SER A 143 -3.44 -22.66 34.62
N SER A 144 -4.53 -22.77 35.39
CA SER A 144 -5.11 -24.03 35.83
C SER A 144 -5.60 -24.93 34.68
N GLU A 145 -6.06 -24.34 33.56
CA GLU A 145 -6.54 -25.07 32.38
C GLU A 145 -5.41 -25.81 31.65
N MET A 146 -4.15 -25.42 31.89
CA MET A 146 -2.98 -26.08 31.31
C MET A 146 -2.70 -27.47 31.92
N GLY A 147 -3.28 -27.76 33.10
CA GLY A 147 -3.10 -29.02 33.80
C GLY A 147 -1.62 -29.36 34.05
N ALA A 148 -1.25 -30.63 33.84
CA ALA A 148 0.12 -31.12 34.12
C ALA A 148 1.22 -30.41 33.33
N ARG A 149 0.91 -29.75 32.21
CA ARG A 149 1.87 -29.02 31.38
C ARG A 149 2.40 -27.76 32.06
N TYR A 150 1.63 -27.14 32.97
CA TYR A 150 2.06 -25.95 33.72
C TYR A 150 3.34 -26.20 34.53
N THR A 151 3.39 -27.31 35.27
CA THR A 151 4.55 -27.67 36.11
C THR A 151 5.83 -27.87 35.30
N SER A 152 5.71 -28.28 34.03
CA SER A 152 6.87 -28.43 33.14
C SER A 152 7.38 -27.08 32.64
N LEU A 153 6.48 -26.18 32.24
CA LEU A 153 6.85 -24.89 31.65
C LEU A 153 7.30 -23.85 32.67
N SER A 154 6.68 -23.84 33.86
CA SER A 154 7.05 -22.94 34.97
C SER A 154 8.51 -23.13 35.41
N ARG A 155 9.07 -24.33 35.30
CA ARG A 155 10.51 -24.60 35.53
C ARG A 155 11.42 -23.85 34.56
N GLY A 156 10.91 -23.43 33.40
CA GLY A 156 11.64 -22.64 32.41
C GLY A 156 11.68 -21.16 32.72
N VAL A 157 11.15 -20.72 33.87
CA VAL A 157 10.97 -19.30 34.22
C VAL A 157 11.69 -18.99 35.54
N VAL A 158 12.17 -17.75 35.67
CA VAL A 158 12.69 -17.16 36.92
C VAL A 158 11.92 -15.86 37.15
N GLY A 159 11.26 -15.74 38.30
CA GLY A 159 10.53 -14.52 38.68
C GLY A 159 11.49 -13.41 39.09
N PHE A 160 10.98 -12.19 39.21
CA PHE A 160 11.70 -11.12 39.90
C PHE A 160 10.74 -10.13 40.54
N HIS A 161 11.24 -9.44 41.56
CA HIS A 161 10.73 -8.15 41.98
C HIS A 161 11.85 -7.12 41.92
N ALA A 162 11.50 -5.87 41.64
CA ALA A 162 12.45 -4.80 41.44
C ALA A 162 11.97 -3.54 42.16
N PRO A 163 12.43 -3.30 43.40
CA PRO A 163 12.11 -2.07 44.12
C PRO A 163 12.56 -0.86 43.31
N ILE A 164 11.71 0.16 43.27
CA ILE A 164 11.91 1.38 42.51
C ILE A 164 12.52 2.43 43.42
N HIS A 165 13.59 3.09 42.99
CA HIS A 165 14.23 4.17 43.77
C HIS A 165 14.08 5.52 43.09
N GLU A 166 13.94 5.54 41.77
CA GLU A 166 13.70 6.75 41.00
C GLU A 166 12.77 6.45 39.84
N VAL A 167 11.83 7.38 39.59
CA VAL A 167 10.94 7.36 38.42
C VAL A 167 11.08 8.68 37.69
N ARG A 168 11.27 8.59 36.37
CA ARG A 168 11.22 9.73 35.46
C ARG A 168 10.19 9.45 34.39
N ALA A 169 9.15 10.25 34.31
CA ALA A 169 8.12 10.13 33.30
C ALA A 169 8.07 11.40 32.43
N SER A 170 7.78 11.21 31.14
CA SER A 170 7.59 12.31 30.18
C SER A 170 6.38 12.02 29.31
N PHE A 171 5.36 12.84 29.47
CA PHE A 171 4.07 12.74 28.81
C PHE A 171 3.95 13.99 27.93
N LYS A 172 4.44 13.90 26.70
CA LYS A 172 4.29 14.99 25.72
C LYS A 172 3.00 14.71 24.95
N LEU A 173 1.91 15.27 25.46
CA LEU A 173 0.54 14.99 25.03
C LEU A 173 -0.17 16.28 24.59
N GLY A 174 0.56 17.28 24.08
CA GLY A 174 0.02 18.54 23.57
C GLY A 174 -0.43 19.56 24.64
N GLN A 175 0.17 19.53 25.83
CA GLN A 175 -0.18 20.43 26.94
C GLN A 175 0.17 21.90 26.67
N ASP A 176 1.18 22.16 25.83
CA ASP A 176 1.68 23.47 25.43
C ASP A 176 1.04 24.01 24.14
N GLU A 177 0.24 23.19 23.46
CA GLU A 177 -0.38 23.57 22.20
C GLU A 177 -1.52 24.55 22.43
N ARG A 178 -1.69 25.48 21.49
CA ARG A 178 -2.90 26.31 21.46
C ARG A 178 -4.11 25.41 21.22
N ASP A 179 -5.29 25.79 21.73
CA ASP A 179 -6.48 24.93 21.65
C ASP A 179 -6.91 24.61 20.21
N ASP A 180 -6.69 25.51 19.25
CA ASP A 180 -6.89 25.27 17.81
C ASP A 180 -5.93 24.18 17.30
N VAL A 181 -4.64 24.33 17.57
CA VAL A 181 -3.60 23.37 17.14
C VAL A 181 -3.81 22.02 17.83
N PHE A 182 -4.16 22.02 19.11
CA PHE A 182 -4.46 20.81 19.86
C PHE A 182 -5.66 20.06 19.29
N ALA A 183 -6.70 20.78 18.89
CA ALA A 183 -7.85 20.21 18.17
C ALA A 183 -7.40 19.56 16.86
N ASP A 184 -6.52 20.21 16.11
CA ASP A 184 -5.98 19.70 14.86
C ASP A 184 -5.13 18.44 15.06
N ILE A 185 -4.34 18.39 16.14
CA ILE A 185 -3.57 17.20 16.51
C ILE A 185 -4.51 16.03 16.85
N LEU A 186 -5.53 16.26 17.68
CA LEU A 186 -6.45 15.20 18.11
C LEU A 186 -7.15 14.56 16.92
N ALA A 187 -7.71 15.38 16.01
CA ALA A 187 -8.28 14.79 14.80
C ALA A 187 -7.19 14.19 13.92
N GLY A 188 -6.02 14.83 13.78
CA GLY A 188 -4.88 14.30 13.02
C GLY A 188 -4.53 12.85 13.34
N LEU A 189 -4.49 12.56 14.64
CA LEU A 189 -4.22 11.26 15.21
C LEU A 189 -5.39 10.29 15.08
N ASP A 190 -6.60 10.73 15.42
CA ASP A 190 -7.83 9.93 15.33
C ASP A 190 -8.02 9.40 13.91
N THR A 191 -7.80 10.26 12.93
CA THR A 191 -8.01 9.93 11.53
C THR A 191 -6.97 8.94 10.97
N ARG A 192 -5.81 8.81 11.63
CA ARG A 192 -4.78 7.80 11.32
C ARG A 192 -4.96 6.50 12.12
N GLY A 193 -6.01 6.39 12.93
CA GLY A 193 -6.29 5.23 13.77
C GLY A 193 -5.48 5.19 15.07
N GLU A 194 -4.89 6.31 15.49
CA GLU A 194 -4.04 6.40 16.70
C GLU A 194 -4.90 6.61 17.96
N HIS A 195 -5.98 5.84 18.10
CA HIS A 195 -7.05 6.06 19.09
C HIS A 195 -6.53 6.01 20.53
N ASP A 196 -5.55 5.17 20.83
CA ASP A 196 -4.97 5.06 22.18
C ASP A 196 -4.25 6.36 22.58
N LEU A 197 -3.50 6.97 21.66
CA LEU A 197 -2.84 8.25 21.93
C LEU A 197 -3.86 9.38 22.05
N VAL A 198 -4.90 9.39 21.21
CA VAL A 198 -6.01 10.36 21.31
C VAL A 198 -6.67 10.26 22.69
N SER A 199 -7.02 9.05 23.14
CA SER A 199 -7.65 8.82 24.44
C SER A 199 -6.78 9.35 25.59
N TRP A 200 -5.47 9.12 25.53
CA TRP A 200 -4.51 9.65 26.49
C TRP A 200 -4.45 11.18 26.46
N MET A 201 -4.37 11.79 25.28
CA MET A 201 -4.35 13.25 25.13
C MET A 201 -5.63 13.91 25.64
N GLU A 202 -6.81 13.35 25.34
CA GLU A 202 -8.10 13.84 25.83
C GLU A 202 -8.22 13.71 27.34
N HIS A 203 -7.86 12.55 27.88
CA HIS A 203 -7.87 12.31 29.32
C HIS A 203 -6.98 13.31 30.06
N PHE A 204 -5.80 13.63 29.49
CA PHE A 204 -4.85 14.57 30.07
C PHE A 204 -5.30 16.03 29.96
N ALA A 205 -5.95 16.41 28.85
CA ALA A 205 -6.51 17.75 28.63
C ALA A 205 -7.66 18.09 29.59
N GLY A 206 -8.45 17.09 29.98
CA GLY A 206 -9.57 17.24 30.90
C GLY A 206 -10.79 17.94 30.27
N PRO A 207 -11.96 17.86 30.94
CA PRO A 207 -13.25 18.22 30.33
C PRO A 207 -13.35 19.70 29.95
N VAL A 208 -12.76 20.61 30.74
CA VAL A 208 -12.84 22.06 30.51
C VAL A 208 -12.15 22.46 29.20
N ARG A 209 -10.96 21.93 28.93
CA ARG A 209 -10.24 22.22 27.68
C ARG A 209 -10.94 21.58 26.48
N LEU A 210 -11.47 20.36 26.66
CA LEU A 210 -12.23 19.68 25.62
C LEU A 210 -13.52 20.44 25.24
N ASP A 211 -14.20 21.07 26.20
CA ASP A 211 -15.35 21.94 25.92
C ASP A 211 -14.96 23.17 25.08
N VAL A 212 -13.81 23.79 25.38
CA VAL A 212 -13.26 24.93 24.61
C VAL A 212 -12.87 24.50 23.20
N VAL A 213 -12.18 23.37 23.07
CA VAL A 213 -11.78 22.76 21.79
C VAL A 213 -13.03 22.40 20.94
N ALA A 214 -14.07 21.84 21.56
CA ALA A 214 -15.32 21.52 20.90
C ALA A 214 -16.09 22.76 20.43
N ALA A 215 -16.03 23.86 21.20
CA ALA A 215 -16.64 25.14 20.84
C ALA A 215 -15.88 25.84 19.69
N ALA A 216 -14.55 25.80 19.69
CA ALA A 216 -13.71 26.34 18.62
C ALA A 216 -13.99 25.64 17.27
N ARG A 217 -14.15 24.31 17.28
CA ARG A 217 -14.53 23.53 16.08
C ARG A 217 -15.90 23.89 15.50
N LYS A 218 -16.87 24.32 16.33
CA LYS A 218 -18.20 24.75 15.83
C LYS A 218 -18.18 26.13 15.16
N GLY A 219 -17.18 26.96 15.44
CA GLY A 219 -16.99 28.28 14.84
C GLY A 219 -16.13 28.29 13.56
N SER A 220 -15.30 27.27 13.37
CA SER A 220 -14.49 27.06 12.16
C SER A 220 -15.25 26.16 11.15
N ASN A 221 -15.87 26.75 10.13
CA ASN A 221 -16.42 26.01 8.99
C ASN A 221 -15.33 25.47 8.02
N ALA A 222 -14.06 25.49 8.44
CA ALA A 222 -12.94 24.98 7.66
C ALA A 222 -12.73 23.49 8.02
N PRO A 223 -12.76 22.57 7.04
CA PRO A 223 -12.46 21.18 7.30
C PRO A 223 -10.98 21.03 7.69
N LEU A 224 -10.73 20.32 8.78
CA LEU A 224 -9.40 19.88 9.21
C LEU A 224 -8.70 19.16 8.05
N ARG A 225 -7.55 19.69 7.61
CA ARG A 225 -6.75 19.14 6.51
C ARG A 225 -5.86 18.00 7.00
N ILE A 226 -6.47 16.97 7.56
CA ILE A 226 -5.74 15.81 8.05
C ILE A 226 -5.44 14.88 6.89
N ALA A 227 -4.16 14.64 6.66
CA ALA A 227 -3.70 13.65 5.70
C ALA A 227 -4.00 12.23 6.22
N GLY A 228 -5.22 11.76 5.90
CA GLY A 228 -5.72 10.40 6.06
C GLY A 228 -6.52 10.26 7.35
N ALA A 229 -7.81 9.96 7.38
CA ALA A 229 -8.88 9.60 6.46
C ALA A 229 -10.05 10.63 6.38
N VAL A 230 -10.43 11.06 5.18
CA VAL A 230 -11.67 11.85 4.99
C VAL A 230 -12.89 10.92 5.20
N PRO A 231 -14.01 11.40 5.77
CA PRO A 231 -15.28 10.68 5.68
C PRO A 231 -15.55 10.26 4.23
N ALA A 232 -16.39 9.24 4.03
CA ALA A 232 -16.77 8.71 2.71
C ALA A 232 -17.47 9.73 1.75
N SER A 233 -17.41 11.04 2.03
CA SER A 233 -18.11 12.12 1.32
C SER A 233 -17.29 12.88 0.27
N ASP A 234 -15.98 12.64 0.10
CA ASP A 234 -15.16 13.26 -0.99
C ASP A 234 -14.77 12.27 -2.10
N ARG A 235 -15.21 11.01 -2.00
CA ARG A 235 -15.09 10.04 -3.09
C ARG A 235 -16.32 10.16 -3.97
N PRO A 236 -16.17 10.39 -5.29
CA PRO A 236 -17.27 10.23 -6.22
C PRO A 236 -17.86 8.81 -6.05
N PRO A 237 -19.19 8.65 -6.09
CA PRO A 237 -19.80 7.33 -5.99
C PRO A 237 -19.31 6.46 -7.15
N LEU A 238 -18.98 5.21 -6.86
CA LEU A 238 -18.65 4.25 -7.89
C LEU A 238 -19.88 3.92 -8.72
N ASP A 239 -19.67 3.61 -10.00
CA ASP A 239 -20.71 3.00 -10.81
C ASP A 239 -21.12 1.66 -10.16
N PRO A 240 -22.41 1.36 -9.98
CA PRO A 240 -22.84 0.16 -9.25
C PRO A 240 -22.35 -1.16 -9.84
N GLN A 241 -22.15 -1.23 -11.16
CA GLN A 241 -21.64 -2.44 -11.83
C GLN A 241 -20.13 -2.57 -11.63
N ILE A 242 -19.41 -1.45 -11.60
CA ILE A 242 -18.00 -1.40 -11.23
C ILE A 242 -17.81 -1.76 -9.75
N GLU A 243 -18.62 -1.20 -8.84
CA GLU A 243 -18.57 -1.52 -7.42
C GLU A 243 -18.81 -3.02 -7.19
N HIS A 244 -19.79 -3.61 -7.89
CA HIS A 244 -20.03 -5.06 -7.82
C HIS A 244 -18.81 -5.87 -8.26
N PHE A 245 -18.17 -5.49 -9.37
CA PHE A 245 -16.95 -6.12 -9.85
C PHE A 245 -15.82 -6.04 -8.81
N VAL A 246 -15.53 -4.85 -8.29
CA VAL A 246 -14.48 -4.63 -7.29
C VAL A 246 -14.73 -5.48 -6.04
N ARG A 247 -15.97 -5.46 -5.53
CA ARG A 247 -16.34 -6.25 -4.35
C ARG A 247 -16.16 -7.74 -4.57
N ALA A 248 -16.63 -8.27 -5.70
CA ALA A 248 -16.54 -9.69 -6.02
C ALA A 248 -15.08 -10.15 -6.17
N VAL A 249 -14.27 -9.40 -6.90
CA VAL A 249 -12.84 -9.69 -7.07
C VAL A 249 -12.08 -9.62 -5.74
N THR A 250 -12.34 -8.59 -4.93
CA THR A 250 -11.69 -8.40 -3.64
C THR A 250 -12.08 -9.50 -2.65
N GLU A 251 -13.35 -9.90 -2.64
CA GLU A 251 -13.84 -11.02 -1.82
C GLU A 251 -13.18 -12.34 -2.21
N ASP A 252 -13.11 -12.65 -3.51
CA ASP A 252 -12.47 -13.87 -3.99
C ASP A 252 -10.97 -13.89 -3.68
N ASN A 253 -10.27 -12.77 -3.89
CA ASN A 253 -8.87 -12.64 -3.52
C ASN A 253 -8.67 -12.88 -2.01
N ARG A 254 -9.51 -12.29 -1.15
CA ARG A 254 -9.44 -12.50 0.29
C ARG A 254 -9.68 -13.97 0.65
N ARG A 255 -10.75 -14.57 0.14
CA ARG A 255 -11.12 -15.96 0.37
C ARG A 255 -10.02 -16.94 -0.04
N LEU A 256 -9.36 -16.70 -1.18
CA LEU A 256 -8.28 -17.55 -1.69
C LEU A 256 -6.94 -17.35 -0.95
N SER A 257 -6.80 -16.25 -0.20
CA SER A 257 -5.58 -15.85 0.51
C SER A 257 -5.64 -16.06 2.04
N VAL A 258 -6.82 -16.33 2.61
CA VAL A 258 -7.00 -16.54 4.07
C VAL A 258 -5.98 -17.54 4.63
N ASP A 259 -5.34 -17.16 5.73
CA ASP A 259 -4.35 -17.93 6.49
C ASP A 259 -3.12 -18.41 5.71
N ARG A 260 -2.80 -17.73 4.60
CA ARG A 260 -1.66 -18.09 3.74
C ARG A 260 -0.65 -16.95 3.66
N THR A 261 0.63 -17.29 3.85
CA THR A 261 1.73 -16.45 3.35
C THR A 261 1.98 -16.85 1.90
N LEU A 262 1.77 -15.93 0.96
CA LEU A 262 1.80 -16.22 -0.48
C LEU A 262 3.07 -15.70 -1.13
N ASP A 263 3.77 -16.59 -1.85
CA ASP A 263 4.80 -16.21 -2.82
C ASP A 263 4.19 -15.67 -4.12
N TRP A 264 5.04 -15.19 -5.03
CA TRP A 264 4.59 -14.59 -6.31
C TRP A 264 3.86 -15.57 -7.23
N PRO A 265 4.37 -16.79 -7.47
CA PRO A 265 3.62 -17.80 -8.21
C PRO A 265 2.21 -18.05 -7.66
N GLN A 266 2.05 -18.14 -6.34
CA GLN A 266 0.74 -18.35 -5.73
C GLN A 266 -0.17 -17.13 -5.87
N ARG A 267 0.36 -15.90 -5.74
CA ARG A 267 -0.39 -14.66 -5.98
C ARG A 267 -0.92 -14.59 -7.41
N ARG A 268 -0.10 -14.98 -8.40
CA ARG A 268 -0.50 -15.04 -9.81
C ARG A 268 -1.66 -16.02 -10.03
N ILE A 269 -1.58 -17.22 -9.45
CA ILE A 269 -2.67 -18.21 -9.54
C ILE A 269 -3.97 -17.66 -8.96
N ILE A 270 -3.93 -16.96 -7.83
CA ILE A 270 -5.11 -16.36 -7.21
C ILE A 270 -5.67 -15.22 -8.07
N ALA A 271 -4.80 -14.40 -8.65
CA ALA A 271 -5.18 -13.36 -9.59
C ALA A 271 -5.89 -13.96 -10.82
N GLU A 272 -5.37 -15.02 -11.43
CA GLU A 272 -6.03 -15.76 -12.51
C GLU A 272 -7.42 -16.26 -12.11
N GLN A 273 -7.52 -16.92 -10.95
CA GLN A 273 -8.76 -17.50 -10.45
C GLN A 273 -9.84 -16.44 -10.19
N SER A 274 -9.48 -15.31 -9.56
CA SER A 274 -10.42 -14.22 -9.28
C SER A 274 -10.86 -13.46 -10.55
N ARG A 275 -10.03 -13.46 -11.60
CA ARG A 275 -10.35 -12.81 -12.90
C ARG A 275 -11.08 -13.73 -13.86
N THR A 276 -10.98 -15.05 -13.69
CA THR A 276 -11.59 -16.05 -14.58
C THR A 276 -13.07 -15.77 -14.90
N PRO A 277 -13.97 -15.47 -13.94
CA PRO A 277 -15.38 -15.21 -14.26
C PRO A 277 -15.60 -14.00 -15.18
N TRP A 278 -14.70 -13.02 -15.12
CA TRP A 278 -14.80 -11.75 -15.84
C TRP A 278 -14.20 -11.84 -17.24
N ALA A 279 -13.17 -12.66 -17.39
CA ALA A 279 -12.52 -12.98 -18.65
C ALA A 279 -13.29 -14.00 -19.51
N GLN A 280 -14.30 -14.69 -18.96
CA GLN A 280 -15.10 -15.66 -19.71
C GLN A 280 -16.07 -15.01 -20.71
N GLY A 281 -16.33 -15.73 -21.81
CA GLY A 281 -17.26 -15.32 -22.86
C GLY A 281 -16.64 -14.32 -23.84
N GLY A 282 -17.48 -13.42 -24.37
CA GLY A 282 -17.06 -12.41 -25.35
C GLY A 282 -17.12 -12.87 -26.81
N PRO A 283 -16.68 -12.03 -27.75
CA PRO A 283 -16.78 -12.30 -29.18
C PRO A 283 -15.98 -13.53 -29.63
N ARG A 284 -16.57 -14.33 -30.52
CA ARG A 284 -15.84 -15.42 -31.19
C ARG A 284 -14.96 -14.83 -32.29
N ILE A 285 -13.66 -14.94 -32.13
CA ILE A 285 -12.67 -14.51 -33.13
C ILE A 285 -12.47 -15.64 -34.16
N PRO A 286 -12.53 -15.36 -35.47
CA PRO A 286 -12.35 -16.37 -36.52
C PRO A 286 -11.03 -17.15 -36.41
N LEU A 287 -9.94 -16.48 -36.05
CA LEU A 287 -8.63 -17.09 -35.87
C LEU A 287 -7.97 -16.60 -34.58
N VAL A 288 -7.59 -17.53 -33.71
CA VAL A 288 -6.71 -17.29 -32.56
C VAL A 288 -5.51 -18.22 -32.68
N ARG A 289 -4.31 -17.66 -32.65
CA ARG A 289 -3.06 -18.42 -32.78
C ARG A 289 -2.06 -17.98 -31.73
N GLU A 290 -1.40 -18.94 -31.10
CA GLU A 290 -0.28 -18.67 -30.20
C GLU A 290 1.04 -18.91 -30.91
N PHE A 291 2.05 -18.13 -30.53
CA PHE A 291 3.42 -18.26 -30.99
C PHE A 291 4.37 -18.19 -29.78
N GLU A 292 5.50 -18.86 -29.90
CA GLU A 292 6.63 -18.71 -28.98
C GLU A 292 7.79 -18.09 -29.77
N LEU A 293 8.12 -16.84 -29.45
CA LEU A 293 9.17 -16.09 -30.13
C LEU A 293 10.52 -16.42 -29.50
N PRO A 294 11.52 -16.85 -30.29
CA PRO A 294 12.88 -17.00 -29.78
C PRO A 294 13.56 -15.63 -29.69
N LEU A 295 13.48 -14.98 -28.52
CA LEU A 295 14.17 -13.72 -28.25
C LEU A 295 15.48 -13.96 -27.48
N ASP A 296 16.41 -13.00 -27.55
CA ASP A 296 17.65 -13.02 -26.75
C ASP A 296 17.38 -13.00 -25.24
N THR A 297 16.23 -12.45 -24.85
CA THR A 297 15.66 -12.48 -23.48
C THR A 297 14.89 -13.77 -23.19
N GLY A 298 15.16 -14.86 -23.93
CA GLY A 298 14.46 -16.13 -23.81
C GLY A 298 13.13 -16.17 -24.56
N PRO A 299 12.46 -17.34 -24.57
CA PRO A 299 11.20 -17.52 -25.30
C PRO A 299 10.10 -16.60 -24.75
N LEU A 300 9.39 -15.92 -25.64
CA LEU A 300 8.25 -15.07 -25.31
C LEU A 300 6.98 -15.65 -25.93
N ARG A 301 5.95 -15.89 -25.13
CA ARG A 301 4.65 -16.30 -25.65
C ARG A 301 3.84 -15.08 -26.07
N VAL A 302 3.20 -15.18 -27.24
CA VAL A 302 2.22 -14.20 -27.72
C VAL A 302 0.98 -14.89 -28.25
N ARG A 303 -0.14 -14.17 -28.29
CA ARG A 303 -1.40 -14.67 -28.86
C ARG A 303 -1.99 -13.65 -29.81
N LEU A 304 -2.16 -14.06 -31.07
CA LEU A 304 -2.77 -13.27 -32.13
C LEU A 304 -4.27 -13.57 -32.21
N TYR A 305 -5.08 -12.53 -32.09
CA TYR A 305 -6.52 -12.53 -32.33
C TYR A 305 -6.79 -11.83 -33.67
N ASP A 306 -7.25 -12.60 -34.65
CA ASP A 306 -7.44 -12.10 -36.01
C ASP A 306 -8.94 -12.13 -36.38
N PRO A 307 -9.59 -10.94 -36.45
CA PRO A 307 -11.00 -10.84 -36.78
C PRO A 307 -11.31 -11.06 -38.27
N SER A 308 -10.29 -11.05 -39.14
CA SER A 308 -10.46 -11.07 -40.60
C SER A 308 -9.26 -11.74 -41.30
N PRO A 309 -9.07 -13.07 -41.14
CA PRO A 309 -7.91 -13.80 -41.66
C PRO A 309 -7.79 -13.82 -43.19
N ALA A 310 -8.85 -13.47 -43.91
CA ALA A 310 -8.87 -13.41 -45.37
C ALA A 310 -8.42 -12.05 -45.94
N SER A 311 -8.11 -11.06 -45.10
CA SER A 311 -7.71 -9.71 -45.51
C SER A 311 -6.46 -9.23 -44.78
N VAL A 312 -5.72 -8.34 -45.42
CA VAL A 312 -4.68 -7.53 -44.76
C VAL A 312 -5.37 -6.53 -43.82
N LYS A 313 -4.93 -6.46 -42.57
CA LYS A 313 -5.52 -5.58 -41.54
C LYS A 313 -4.46 -4.88 -40.69
N PRO A 314 -4.79 -3.74 -40.07
CA PRO A 314 -3.94 -3.15 -39.05
C PRO A 314 -3.90 -4.01 -37.78
N VAL A 315 -2.98 -3.71 -36.87
CA VAL A 315 -2.76 -4.48 -35.64
C VAL A 315 -2.57 -3.58 -34.42
N LEU A 316 -3.10 -4.02 -33.28
CA LEU A 316 -2.80 -3.52 -31.95
C LEU A 316 -1.92 -4.55 -31.22
N ILE A 317 -0.70 -4.17 -30.82
CA ILE A 317 0.04 -4.95 -29.82
C ILE A 317 -0.49 -4.54 -28.46
N TYR A 318 -1.03 -5.49 -27.70
CA TYR A 318 -1.62 -5.25 -26.39
C TYR A 318 -0.80 -5.90 -25.28
N ILE A 319 -0.43 -5.09 -24.29
CA ILE A 319 0.41 -5.50 -23.17
C ILE A 319 -0.45 -5.40 -21.91
N HIS A 320 -0.62 -6.53 -21.22
CA HIS A 320 -1.47 -6.59 -20.04
C HIS A 320 -0.87 -5.84 -18.84
N GLY A 321 -1.75 -5.37 -17.94
CA GLY A 321 -1.37 -4.78 -16.66
C GLY A 321 -0.90 -5.80 -15.62
N GLY A 322 -1.09 -5.48 -14.33
CA GLY A 322 -0.71 -6.36 -13.22
C GLY A 322 0.59 -5.99 -12.50
N GLY A 323 0.98 -4.71 -12.55
CA GLY A 323 2.14 -4.21 -11.79
C GLY A 323 3.45 -4.91 -12.14
N TRP A 324 3.61 -5.29 -13.42
CA TRP A 324 4.70 -6.11 -13.94
C TRP A 324 4.89 -7.48 -13.27
N SER A 325 4.02 -7.84 -12.32
CA SER A 325 4.24 -8.96 -11.40
C SER A 325 3.12 -9.99 -11.45
N MET A 326 1.99 -9.65 -12.06
CA MET A 326 0.76 -10.44 -12.11
C MET A 326 0.18 -10.49 -13.52
N PHE A 327 -0.88 -11.31 -13.66
CA PHE A 327 -1.69 -11.49 -14.87
C PHE A 327 -0.96 -12.18 -16.01
N SER A 328 -1.70 -12.41 -17.10
CA SER A 328 -1.25 -13.12 -18.29
C SER A 328 -2.17 -12.77 -19.47
N LEU A 329 -1.92 -13.43 -20.61
CA LEU A 329 -2.85 -13.44 -21.74
C LEU A 329 -4.27 -13.92 -21.36
N ASP A 330 -4.42 -14.79 -20.37
CA ASP A 330 -5.71 -15.41 -20.04
C ASP A 330 -6.61 -14.47 -19.22
N THR A 331 -6.05 -13.65 -18.32
CA THR A 331 -6.84 -12.62 -17.62
C THR A 331 -7.34 -11.53 -18.55
N HIS A 332 -6.64 -11.28 -19.66
CA HIS A 332 -6.97 -10.24 -20.64
C HIS A 332 -7.59 -10.79 -21.94
N ASP A 333 -7.82 -12.11 -22.04
CA ASP A 333 -8.24 -12.78 -23.28
C ASP A 333 -9.50 -12.14 -23.86
N ARG A 334 -10.53 -11.96 -23.03
CA ARG A 334 -11.77 -11.33 -23.48
C ARG A 334 -11.60 -9.86 -23.85
N LEU A 335 -10.80 -9.07 -23.13
CA LEU A 335 -10.58 -7.67 -23.49
C LEU A 335 -9.95 -7.55 -24.88
N MET A 336 -8.94 -8.38 -25.17
CA MET A 336 -8.31 -8.44 -26.49
C MET A 336 -9.27 -8.91 -27.59
N ARG A 337 -10.16 -9.88 -27.31
CA ARG A 337 -11.24 -10.27 -28.24
C ARG A 337 -12.21 -9.12 -28.50
N GLU A 338 -12.60 -8.37 -27.48
CA GLU A 338 -13.50 -7.23 -27.62
C GLU A 338 -12.88 -6.13 -28.49
N TYR A 339 -11.59 -5.82 -28.29
CA TYR A 339 -10.87 -4.89 -29.17
C TYR A 339 -10.77 -5.41 -30.61
N ALA A 340 -10.36 -6.66 -30.81
CA ALA A 340 -10.23 -7.25 -32.14
C ALA A 340 -11.57 -7.22 -32.89
N HIS A 341 -12.64 -7.65 -32.23
CA HIS A 341 -13.96 -7.72 -32.82
C HIS A 341 -14.55 -6.34 -33.12
N ARG A 342 -14.56 -5.43 -32.14
CA ARG A 342 -15.21 -4.12 -32.30
C ARG A 342 -14.41 -3.22 -33.23
N ALA A 343 -13.07 -3.20 -33.09
CA ALA A 343 -12.24 -2.33 -33.91
C ALA A 343 -11.99 -2.91 -35.31
N GLY A 344 -12.20 -4.21 -35.53
CA GLY A 344 -11.90 -4.87 -36.80
C GLY A 344 -10.39 -4.89 -37.10
N VAL A 345 -9.56 -4.93 -36.06
CA VAL A 345 -8.09 -4.95 -36.14
C VAL A 345 -7.56 -6.25 -35.55
N ALA A 346 -6.40 -6.73 -36.03
CA ALA A 346 -5.73 -7.82 -35.33
C ALA A 346 -5.24 -7.33 -33.95
N VAL A 347 -5.23 -8.21 -32.95
CA VAL A 347 -4.65 -7.91 -31.64
C VAL A 347 -3.57 -8.95 -31.32
N LEU A 348 -2.35 -8.51 -31.05
CA LEU A 348 -1.26 -9.36 -30.59
C LEU A 348 -1.05 -9.13 -29.08
N GLY A 349 -1.52 -10.07 -28.26
CA GLY A 349 -1.26 -10.06 -26.82
C GLY A 349 0.16 -10.52 -26.50
N VAL A 350 0.82 -9.87 -25.54
CA VAL A 350 2.20 -10.18 -25.12
C VAL A 350 2.23 -10.71 -23.69
N ASP A 351 2.77 -11.93 -23.50
CA ASP A 351 2.91 -12.62 -22.19
C ASP A 351 4.33 -12.39 -21.63
N TYR A 352 4.64 -11.14 -21.27
CA TYR A 352 6.00 -10.74 -20.90
C TYR A 352 6.42 -11.32 -19.54
N ALA A 353 7.74 -11.42 -19.33
CA ALA A 353 8.34 -11.94 -18.11
C ALA A 353 8.06 -11.02 -16.92
N LEU A 354 7.67 -11.63 -15.80
CA LEU A 354 7.17 -10.93 -14.64
C LEU A 354 8.24 -10.71 -13.56
N ALA A 355 8.13 -9.59 -12.87
CA ALA A 355 8.85 -9.27 -11.65
C ALA A 355 8.25 -10.05 -10.44
N PRO A 356 9.03 -10.34 -9.39
CA PRO A 356 10.43 -9.94 -9.17
C PRO A 356 11.50 -10.82 -9.83
N GLU A 357 11.12 -11.91 -10.50
CA GLU A 357 12.07 -12.83 -11.14
C GLU A 357 12.83 -12.15 -12.28
N TYR A 358 12.13 -11.30 -13.05
CA TYR A 358 12.69 -10.53 -14.15
C TYR A 358 12.43 -9.04 -13.95
N LYS A 359 13.43 -8.34 -13.42
CA LYS A 359 13.38 -6.90 -13.15
C LYS A 359 13.60 -6.05 -14.41
N TYR A 360 13.25 -4.77 -14.34
CA TYR A 360 13.53 -3.76 -15.36
C TYR A 360 14.99 -3.84 -15.85
N PRO A 361 15.28 -3.72 -17.16
CA PRO A 361 14.35 -3.49 -18.29
C PRO A 361 13.90 -4.77 -19.02
N TYR A 362 13.85 -5.94 -18.35
CA TYR A 362 13.65 -7.22 -19.04
C TYR A 362 12.35 -7.30 -19.86
N ALA A 363 11.21 -6.95 -19.25
CA ALA A 363 9.92 -6.94 -19.92
C ALA A 363 9.88 -5.96 -21.11
N LEU A 364 10.50 -4.78 -20.96
CA LEU A 364 10.60 -3.79 -22.04
C LEU A 364 11.33 -4.35 -23.26
N HIS A 365 12.46 -5.05 -23.04
CA HIS A 365 13.19 -5.71 -24.13
C HIS A 365 12.36 -6.80 -24.82
N GLN A 366 11.52 -7.53 -24.09
CA GLN A 366 10.62 -8.52 -24.69
C GLN A 366 9.51 -7.87 -25.52
N VAL A 367 8.91 -6.78 -25.05
CA VAL A 367 7.91 -6.03 -25.82
C VAL A 367 8.50 -5.46 -27.11
N LEU A 368 9.73 -4.92 -27.06
CA LEU A 368 10.47 -4.50 -28.26
C LEU A 368 10.70 -5.67 -29.24
N GLY A 369 11.12 -6.83 -28.72
CA GLY A 369 11.30 -8.04 -29.53
C GLY A 369 10.00 -8.51 -30.19
N ALA A 370 8.87 -8.42 -29.50
CA ALA A 370 7.56 -8.74 -30.06
C ALA A 370 7.16 -7.78 -31.19
N LEU A 371 7.42 -6.47 -31.03
CA LEU A 371 7.20 -5.48 -32.08
C LEU A 371 8.05 -5.77 -33.32
N HIS A 372 9.36 -6.00 -33.15
CA HIS A 372 10.26 -6.28 -34.28
C HIS A 372 9.91 -7.58 -34.99
N TRP A 373 9.57 -8.63 -34.25
CA TRP A 373 9.08 -9.89 -34.83
C TRP A 373 7.79 -9.70 -35.62
N LEU A 374 6.82 -8.95 -35.07
CA LEU A 374 5.57 -8.67 -35.76
C LEU A 374 5.78 -7.94 -37.08
N LEU A 375 6.67 -6.94 -37.10
CA LEU A 375 7.02 -6.21 -38.31
C LEU A 375 7.71 -7.10 -39.35
N ALA A 376 8.56 -8.04 -38.91
CA ALA A 376 9.23 -8.99 -39.79
C ALA A 376 8.28 -10.04 -40.38
N GLU A 377 7.27 -10.47 -39.62
CA GLU A 377 6.29 -11.50 -40.01
C GLU A 377 4.98 -10.92 -40.56
N ALA A 378 4.88 -9.59 -40.71
CA ALA A 378 3.64 -8.89 -41.03
C ALA A 378 2.93 -9.47 -42.27
N ASP A 379 3.66 -9.65 -43.38
CA ASP A 379 3.14 -10.22 -44.62
C ASP A 379 2.60 -11.65 -44.44
N ALA A 380 3.33 -12.49 -43.69
CA ALA A 380 2.95 -13.88 -43.43
C ALA A 380 1.72 -14.00 -42.51
N LEU A 381 1.50 -12.99 -41.67
CA LEU A 381 0.35 -12.90 -40.76
C LEU A 381 -0.85 -12.15 -41.38
N GLY A 382 -0.70 -11.60 -42.59
CA GLY A 382 -1.72 -10.75 -43.21
C GLY A 382 -1.96 -9.46 -42.42
N ILE A 383 -0.88 -8.88 -41.90
CA ILE A 383 -0.88 -7.67 -41.09
C ILE A 383 -0.23 -6.54 -41.90
N ASP A 384 -0.83 -5.36 -41.85
CA ASP A 384 -0.25 -4.15 -42.41
C ASP A 384 0.78 -3.56 -41.43
N GLY A 385 2.06 -3.80 -41.70
CA GLY A 385 3.17 -3.29 -40.88
C GLY A 385 3.29 -1.77 -40.84
N GLY A 386 2.59 -1.04 -41.71
CA GLY A 386 2.50 0.42 -41.67
C GLY A 386 1.41 0.95 -40.73
N ARG A 387 0.55 0.07 -40.19
CA ARG A 387 -0.58 0.44 -39.33
C ARG A 387 -0.59 -0.35 -38.03
N VAL A 388 0.44 -0.12 -37.23
CA VAL A 388 0.63 -0.73 -35.91
C VAL A 388 0.28 0.26 -34.80
N ALA A 389 -0.61 -0.10 -33.89
CA ALA A 389 -0.77 0.60 -32.62
C ALA A 389 -0.10 -0.20 -31.49
N LEU A 390 0.46 0.51 -30.51
CA LEU A 390 0.87 -0.08 -29.23
C LEU A 390 -0.14 0.30 -28.16
N GLY A 391 -0.44 -0.62 -27.26
CA GLY A 391 -1.27 -0.29 -26.13
C GLY A 391 -1.20 -1.28 -24.99
N GLY A 392 -1.81 -0.89 -23.89
CA GLY A 392 -1.89 -1.72 -22.71
C GLY A 392 -2.63 -1.01 -21.60
N ASP A 393 -2.66 -1.66 -20.44
CA ASP A 393 -3.29 -1.13 -19.25
C ASP A 393 -2.32 -1.14 -18.06
N SER A 394 -2.40 -0.13 -17.19
CA SER A 394 -1.57 -0.04 -15.99
C SER A 394 -0.06 -0.17 -16.30
N ALA A 395 0.61 -1.21 -15.79
CA ALA A 395 2.00 -1.56 -16.13
C ALA A 395 2.24 -1.80 -17.64
N GLY A 396 1.25 -2.33 -18.36
CA GLY A 396 1.32 -2.53 -19.80
C GLY A 396 1.25 -1.23 -20.60
N ALA A 397 0.50 -0.23 -20.12
CA ALA A 397 0.52 1.12 -20.71
C ALA A 397 1.89 1.80 -20.52
N ASN A 398 2.55 1.56 -19.38
CA ASN A 398 3.93 2.00 -19.17
C ASN A 398 4.88 1.36 -20.20
N LEU A 399 4.84 0.02 -20.36
CA LEU A 399 5.67 -0.70 -21.32
C LEU A 399 5.38 -0.27 -22.78
N ALA A 400 4.12 -0.02 -23.14
CA ALA A 400 3.74 0.48 -24.46
C ALA A 400 4.39 1.84 -24.75
N LEU A 401 4.31 2.77 -23.80
CA LEU A 401 4.89 4.11 -23.93
C LEU A 401 6.42 4.06 -23.96
N ALA A 402 7.05 3.28 -23.08
CA ALA A 402 8.50 3.08 -23.07
C ALA A 402 9.01 2.47 -24.39
N THR A 403 8.28 1.50 -24.97
CA THR A 403 8.60 0.91 -26.27
C THR A 403 8.55 1.97 -27.39
N ALA A 404 7.54 2.84 -27.39
CA ALA A 404 7.45 3.93 -28.36
C ALA A 404 8.57 4.96 -28.21
N LEU A 405 8.98 5.28 -26.97
CA LEU A 405 10.13 6.15 -26.71
C LEU A 405 11.42 5.57 -27.29
N VAL A 406 11.67 4.27 -27.09
CA VAL A 406 12.84 3.57 -27.65
C VAL A 406 12.80 3.55 -29.19
N GLN A 407 11.65 3.22 -29.79
CA GLN A 407 11.51 3.24 -31.26
C GLN A 407 11.76 4.63 -31.84
N ARG A 408 11.22 5.68 -31.21
CA ARG A 408 11.45 7.06 -31.63
C ARG A 408 12.94 7.42 -31.55
N GLU A 409 13.62 7.08 -30.45
CA GLU A 409 15.04 7.37 -30.27
C GLU A 409 15.93 6.62 -31.27
N ALA A 410 15.50 5.44 -31.72
CA ALA A 410 16.13 4.69 -32.80
C ALA A 410 15.82 5.24 -34.21
N GLY A 411 15.04 6.33 -34.34
CA GLY A 411 14.61 6.88 -35.63
C GLY A 411 13.54 6.05 -36.34
N GLN A 412 12.84 5.18 -35.61
CA GLN A 412 11.81 4.27 -36.10
C GLN A 412 10.43 4.58 -35.49
N GLY A 413 10.22 5.78 -34.97
CA GLY A 413 8.94 6.18 -34.34
C GLY A 413 7.74 6.05 -35.28
N ASP A 414 7.95 6.26 -36.59
CA ASP A 414 6.90 6.19 -37.62
C ASP A 414 6.33 4.78 -37.83
N THR A 415 6.95 3.73 -37.27
CA THR A 415 6.38 2.38 -37.31
C THR A 415 5.17 2.23 -36.37
N ILE A 416 4.97 3.16 -35.43
CA ILE A 416 3.86 3.13 -34.47
C ILE A 416 2.88 4.24 -34.85
N ALA A 417 1.73 3.84 -35.38
CA ALA A 417 0.68 4.76 -35.79
C ALA A 417 -0.07 5.37 -34.60
N GLY A 418 -0.14 4.71 -33.43
CA GLY A 418 -0.81 5.28 -32.26
C GLY A 418 -0.54 4.55 -30.95
N LEU A 419 -0.80 5.23 -29.83
CA LEU A 419 -0.65 4.73 -28.47
C LEU A 419 -1.99 4.66 -27.73
N LEU A 420 -2.35 3.48 -27.21
CA LEU A 420 -3.50 3.28 -26.33
C LEU A 420 -3.03 3.07 -24.90
N LEU A 421 -3.29 4.04 -24.03
CA LEU A 421 -2.78 4.09 -22.66
C LEU A 421 -3.94 4.02 -21.67
N ASN A 422 -4.29 2.81 -21.22
CA ASN A 422 -5.34 2.64 -20.21
C ASN A 422 -4.73 2.79 -18.81
N TYR A 423 -5.12 3.84 -18.07
CA TYR A 423 -4.76 4.06 -16.65
C TYR A 423 -3.33 3.66 -16.26
N GLY A 424 -2.36 4.20 -17.00
CA GLY A 424 -0.96 3.78 -16.90
C GLY A 424 -0.25 4.24 -15.63
N GLY A 425 0.69 3.41 -15.14
CA GLY A 425 1.61 3.78 -14.06
C GLY A 425 2.88 4.39 -14.63
N PHE A 426 2.98 5.72 -14.63
CA PHE A 426 4.04 6.46 -15.34
C PHE A 426 5.12 7.07 -14.43
N ASP A 427 4.94 7.05 -13.12
CA ASP A 427 5.96 7.45 -12.13
C ASP A 427 5.86 6.57 -10.87
N ALA A 428 7.00 6.34 -10.20
CA ALA A 428 7.05 5.64 -8.93
C ALA A 428 6.39 6.44 -7.79
N THR A 429 6.37 7.77 -7.91
CA THR A 429 5.73 8.67 -6.97
C THR A 429 4.26 8.80 -7.29
N VAL A 430 3.40 8.53 -6.31
CA VAL A 430 1.97 8.78 -6.41
C VAL A 430 1.60 9.90 -5.44
N ASP A 431 0.82 10.86 -5.94
CA ASP A 431 0.33 11.99 -5.18
C ASP A 431 -0.36 11.56 -3.87
N ALA A 432 -0.09 12.30 -2.80
CA ALA A 432 -0.59 11.97 -1.47
C ALA A 432 -2.11 12.11 -1.37
N GLU A 433 -2.75 13.03 -2.11
CA GLU A 433 -4.20 13.13 -2.17
C GLU A 433 -4.79 11.91 -2.89
N SER A 434 -4.21 11.50 -4.01
CA SER A 434 -4.66 10.31 -4.74
C SER A 434 -4.52 9.03 -3.91
N ARG A 435 -3.39 8.83 -3.22
CA ARG A 435 -3.21 7.72 -2.26
C ARG A 435 -4.26 7.71 -1.15
N ARG A 436 -4.55 8.89 -0.58
CA ARG A 436 -5.60 9.02 0.45
C ARG A 436 -6.99 8.70 -0.10
N ARG A 437 -7.31 9.19 -1.30
CA ARG A 437 -8.65 9.10 -1.87
C ARG A 437 -8.95 7.76 -2.51
N PHE A 438 -7.97 7.07 -3.09
CA PHE A 438 -8.22 5.89 -3.92
C PHE A 438 -7.23 4.73 -3.71
N GLY A 439 -6.30 4.84 -2.75
CA GLY A 439 -5.25 3.84 -2.51
C GLY A 439 -5.38 3.09 -1.18
N THR A 440 -6.59 2.89 -0.65
CA THR A 440 -6.84 2.13 0.59
C THR A 440 -6.89 0.63 0.33
N GLY A 441 -6.83 -0.21 1.37
CA GLY A 441 -6.90 -1.68 1.23
C GLY A 441 -8.27 -2.22 0.78
N ALA A 442 -9.29 -1.37 0.66
CA ALA A 442 -10.59 -1.73 0.09
C ALA A 442 -10.71 -1.37 -1.40
N ASP A 443 -9.76 -0.58 -1.93
CA ASP A 443 -9.73 -0.17 -3.33
C ASP A 443 -9.10 -1.28 -4.19
N MET A 444 -9.45 -1.33 -5.48
CA MET A 444 -8.96 -2.35 -6.42
C MET A 444 -7.43 -2.39 -6.56
N LEU A 445 -6.78 -1.24 -6.37
CA LEU A 445 -5.34 -1.08 -6.32
C LEU A 445 -4.99 -0.23 -5.10
N SER A 446 -4.32 -0.83 -4.12
CA SER A 446 -3.90 -0.12 -2.90
C SER A 446 -2.54 0.56 -3.05
N SER A 447 -2.28 1.56 -2.21
CA SER A 447 -0.98 2.23 -2.12
C SER A 447 0.15 1.26 -1.78
N ALA A 448 -0.13 0.28 -0.92
CA ALA A 448 0.85 -0.74 -0.52
C ALA A 448 1.20 -1.68 -1.69
N GLU A 449 0.23 -2.01 -2.54
CA GLU A 449 0.48 -2.80 -3.75
C GLU A 449 1.31 -2.03 -4.77
N ILE A 450 1.04 -0.74 -4.97
CA ILE A 450 1.86 0.12 -5.84
C ILE A 450 3.33 0.11 -5.39
N ASP A 451 3.56 0.36 -4.11
CA ASP A 451 4.93 0.42 -3.56
C ASP A 451 5.64 -0.94 -3.71
N MET A 452 4.92 -2.03 -3.49
CA MET A 452 5.41 -3.39 -3.70
C MET A 452 5.72 -3.67 -5.18
N PHE A 453 4.87 -3.26 -6.12
CA PHE A 453 5.12 -3.47 -7.56
C PHE A 453 6.36 -2.73 -8.04
N TRP A 454 6.55 -1.46 -7.63
CA TRP A 454 7.76 -0.71 -7.97
C TRP A 454 9.02 -1.35 -7.37
N LEU A 455 8.96 -1.81 -6.12
CA LEU A 455 10.07 -2.53 -5.47
C LEU A 455 10.46 -3.82 -6.21
N ASN A 456 9.48 -4.53 -6.75
CA ASN A 456 9.74 -5.76 -7.52
C ASN A 456 10.23 -5.46 -8.92
N TYR A 457 9.66 -4.45 -9.58
CA TYR A 457 9.98 -4.11 -10.96
C TYR A 457 11.38 -3.51 -11.09
N LEU A 458 11.76 -2.56 -10.23
CA LEU A 458 13.04 -1.86 -10.33
C LEU A 458 14.19 -2.67 -9.74
N ARG A 459 15.40 -2.53 -10.29
CA ARG A 459 16.61 -3.18 -9.77
C ARG A 459 17.12 -2.46 -8.53
N ASP A 460 17.16 -1.13 -8.61
CA ASP A 460 17.60 -0.22 -7.56
C ASP A 460 16.92 1.16 -7.70
N ASP A 461 17.24 2.08 -6.79
CA ASP A 461 16.65 3.42 -6.75
C ASP A 461 17.04 4.30 -7.94
N ALA A 462 18.14 4.00 -8.65
CA ALA A 462 18.55 4.78 -9.81
C ALA A 462 17.60 4.58 -10.99
N ASP A 463 17.01 3.39 -11.13
CA ASP A 463 16.02 3.10 -12.17
C ASP A 463 14.78 4.02 -12.05
N GLN A 464 14.46 4.55 -10.86
CA GLN A 464 13.35 5.51 -10.71
C GLN A 464 13.58 6.81 -11.47
N GLN A 465 14.83 7.15 -11.82
CA GLN A 465 15.15 8.34 -12.61
C GLN A 465 15.22 8.06 -14.11
N ASP A 466 15.14 6.80 -14.52
CA ASP A 466 15.16 6.43 -15.93
C ASP A 466 13.81 6.76 -16.59
N PRO A 467 13.78 7.58 -17.66
CA PRO A 467 12.55 7.92 -18.36
C PRO A 467 11.85 6.72 -19.03
N LEU A 468 12.52 5.58 -19.20
CA LEU A 468 11.87 4.36 -19.72
C LEU A 468 11.18 3.55 -18.62
N ALA A 469 11.62 3.67 -17.35
CA ALA A 469 10.91 3.10 -16.21
C ALA A 469 9.81 4.03 -15.70
N CYS A 470 10.07 5.34 -15.67
CA CYS A 470 9.12 6.39 -15.29
C CYS A 470 8.87 7.39 -16.44
N PRO A 471 8.02 7.04 -17.43
CA PRO A 471 7.76 7.86 -18.62
C PRO A 471 7.29 9.29 -18.37
N LEU A 472 6.74 9.63 -17.20
CA LEU A 472 6.46 11.02 -16.84
C LEU A 472 7.71 11.90 -16.80
N LYS A 473 8.91 11.32 -16.77
CA LYS A 473 10.20 12.04 -16.80
C LYS A 473 10.77 12.18 -18.21
N ALA A 474 10.19 11.49 -19.21
CA ALA A 474 10.69 11.48 -20.56
C ALA A 474 10.44 12.80 -21.32
N ASN A 475 11.24 13.02 -22.36
CA ASN A 475 10.85 13.89 -23.46
C ASN A 475 9.76 13.17 -24.27
N LEU A 476 8.59 13.78 -24.43
CA LEU A 476 7.43 13.18 -25.09
C LEU A 476 7.23 13.67 -26.53
N GLY A 477 8.07 14.61 -27.01
CA GLY A 477 7.95 15.14 -28.37
C GLY A 477 8.19 14.06 -29.42
N GLY A 478 7.45 14.15 -30.54
CA GLY A 478 7.55 13.18 -31.64
C GLY A 478 6.98 11.79 -31.34
N LEU A 479 6.24 11.62 -30.23
CA LEU A 479 5.42 10.43 -30.02
C LEU A 479 4.18 10.45 -30.91
N PRO A 480 3.63 9.28 -31.27
CA PRO A 480 2.45 9.19 -32.12
C PRO A 480 1.17 9.62 -31.38
N PRO A 481 0.07 9.86 -32.11
CA PRO A 481 -1.20 10.20 -31.50
C PRO A 481 -1.64 9.18 -30.45
N SER A 482 -2.15 9.68 -29.33
CA SER A 482 -2.35 8.89 -28.11
C SER A 482 -3.79 9.01 -27.60
N LEU A 483 -4.35 7.89 -27.13
CA LEU A 483 -5.61 7.83 -26.39
C LEU A 483 -5.33 7.42 -24.94
N LEU A 484 -5.70 8.27 -24.00
CA LEU A 484 -5.66 7.99 -22.57
C LEU A 484 -7.07 7.67 -22.06
N ILE A 485 -7.22 6.49 -21.45
CA ILE A 485 -8.44 6.04 -20.78
C ILE A 485 -8.22 6.16 -19.27
N VAL A 486 -8.97 7.06 -18.62
CA VAL A 486 -8.73 7.44 -17.22
C VAL A 486 -9.96 7.13 -16.37
N PRO A 487 -9.90 6.20 -15.41
CA PRO A 487 -10.93 6.03 -14.41
C PRO A 487 -10.90 7.19 -13.41
N GLU A 488 -12.07 7.67 -13.01
CA GLU A 488 -12.19 8.81 -12.08
C GLU A 488 -11.68 8.48 -10.67
N CYS A 489 -12.00 7.28 -10.18
CA CYS A 489 -11.73 6.85 -8.81
C CYS A 489 -10.52 5.92 -8.74
N ASP A 490 -9.36 6.40 -9.22
CA ASP A 490 -8.12 5.62 -9.30
C ASP A 490 -6.94 6.39 -8.71
N VAL A 491 -6.13 5.67 -7.95
CA VAL A 491 -4.88 6.11 -7.33
C VAL A 491 -3.82 6.52 -8.36
N LEU A 492 -3.94 6.07 -9.62
CA LEU A 492 -3.07 6.47 -10.73
C LEU A 492 -3.71 7.51 -11.68
N ALA A 493 -4.95 7.96 -11.42
CA ALA A 493 -5.66 8.89 -12.32
C ALA A 493 -4.87 10.18 -12.53
N ALA A 494 -4.29 10.74 -11.46
CA ALA A 494 -3.49 11.96 -11.52
C ALA A 494 -2.27 11.83 -12.44
N GLN A 495 -1.64 10.65 -12.50
CA GLN A 495 -0.51 10.42 -13.41
C GLN A 495 -0.96 10.39 -14.87
N SER A 496 -2.13 9.83 -15.16
CA SER A 496 -2.70 9.85 -16.52
C SER A 496 -3.04 11.27 -16.96
N LEU A 497 -3.58 12.11 -16.06
CA LEU A 497 -3.85 13.52 -16.35
C LEU A 497 -2.56 14.32 -16.57
N ALA A 498 -1.54 14.11 -15.75
CA ALA A 498 -0.23 14.73 -15.94
C ALA A 498 0.43 14.29 -17.26
N MET A 499 0.23 13.03 -17.67
CA MET A 499 0.72 12.54 -18.96
C MET A 499 -0.02 13.21 -20.13
N ASP A 500 -1.35 13.36 -20.08
CA ASP A 500 -2.12 14.12 -21.08
C ASP A 500 -1.57 15.55 -21.24
N GLU A 501 -1.39 16.25 -20.12
CA GLU A 501 -0.85 17.62 -20.11
C GLU A 501 0.54 17.67 -20.78
N ARG A 502 1.48 16.85 -20.31
CA ARG A 502 2.85 16.84 -20.85
C ARG A 502 2.92 16.42 -22.32
N MET A 503 2.10 15.46 -22.75
CA MET A 503 2.04 15.06 -24.16
C MET A 503 1.52 16.19 -25.03
N ARG A 504 0.46 16.91 -24.60
CA ARG A 504 -0.05 18.09 -25.31
C ARG A 504 0.97 19.23 -25.36
N GLU A 505 1.65 19.51 -24.26
CA GLU A 505 2.74 20.50 -24.21
C GLU A 505 3.88 20.16 -25.17
N ALA A 506 4.17 18.86 -25.33
CA ALA A 506 5.16 18.36 -26.28
C ALA A 506 4.66 18.31 -27.74
N GLY A 507 3.42 18.75 -28.01
CA GLY A 507 2.83 18.81 -29.34
C GLY A 507 2.27 17.48 -29.87
N VAL A 508 2.06 16.48 -29.01
CA VAL A 508 1.43 15.20 -29.38
C VAL A 508 -0.09 15.40 -29.53
N ASP A 509 -0.69 14.76 -30.54
CA ASP A 509 -2.15 14.68 -30.65
C ASP A 509 -2.70 13.70 -29.61
N VAL A 510 -3.42 14.21 -28.62
CA VAL A 510 -3.90 13.41 -27.49
C VAL A 510 -5.41 13.52 -27.37
N GLN A 511 -6.06 12.37 -27.18
CA GLN A 511 -7.42 12.27 -26.67
C GLN A 511 -7.37 11.69 -25.26
N CYS A 512 -7.93 12.41 -24.27
CA CYS A 512 -8.03 11.92 -22.90
C CYS A 512 -9.50 11.81 -22.52
N LYS A 513 -9.93 10.63 -22.06
CA LYS A 513 -11.32 10.34 -21.69
C LYS A 513 -11.40 9.85 -20.25
N ILE A 514 -12.14 10.60 -19.43
CA ILE A 514 -12.38 10.26 -18.02
C ILE A 514 -13.69 9.48 -17.88
N TYR A 515 -13.64 8.34 -17.20
CA TYR A 515 -14.79 7.47 -16.95
C TYR A 515 -15.24 7.61 -15.49
N GLN A 516 -16.34 8.32 -15.33
CA GLN A 516 -16.98 8.61 -14.04
C GLN A 516 -17.37 7.32 -13.30
N GLY A 517 -17.12 7.27 -11.99
CA GLY A 517 -17.41 6.11 -11.14
C GLY A 517 -16.60 4.84 -11.45
N ALA A 518 -15.63 4.90 -12.37
CA ALA A 518 -14.72 3.80 -12.68
C ALA A 518 -13.49 3.80 -11.75
N VAL A 519 -12.91 2.63 -11.52
CA VAL A 519 -11.69 2.43 -10.71
C VAL A 519 -10.54 1.87 -11.55
N HIS A 520 -9.37 1.66 -10.94
CA HIS A 520 -8.28 0.91 -11.57
C HIS A 520 -8.77 -0.46 -12.06
N SER A 521 -8.26 -0.95 -13.21
CA SER A 521 -8.68 -2.22 -13.82
C SER A 521 -10.16 -2.34 -14.25
N PHE A 522 -10.92 -1.23 -14.32
CA PHE A 522 -12.37 -1.32 -14.63
C PHE A 522 -12.71 -1.96 -15.99
N LEU A 523 -11.78 -1.99 -16.95
CA LEU A 523 -12.01 -2.64 -18.25
C LEU A 523 -12.24 -4.16 -18.10
N GLU A 524 -11.68 -4.80 -17.07
CA GLU A 524 -11.92 -6.21 -16.76
C GLU A 524 -13.40 -6.49 -16.45
N ALA A 525 -14.17 -5.48 -16.03
CA ALA A 525 -15.62 -5.58 -15.79
C ALA A 525 -16.47 -5.59 -17.08
N MET A 526 -15.86 -5.74 -18.26
CA MET A 526 -16.52 -5.75 -19.58
C MET A 526 -17.69 -6.75 -19.71
N SER A 527 -17.74 -7.79 -18.87
CA SER A 527 -18.81 -8.78 -18.88
C SER A 527 -20.13 -8.26 -18.30
N THR A 528 -20.08 -7.23 -17.45
CA THR A 528 -21.24 -6.75 -16.68
C THR A 528 -21.40 -5.22 -16.69
N SER A 529 -20.32 -4.46 -16.87
CA SER A 529 -20.33 -3.00 -16.72
C SER A 529 -20.54 -2.27 -18.04
N THR A 530 -21.53 -1.39 -18.07
CA THR A 530 -21.80 -0.45 -19.17
C THR A 530 -20.69 0.59 -19.32
N VAL A 531 -20.08 1.03 -18.20
CA VAL A 531 -18.96 1.97 -18.20
C VAL A 531 -17.72 1.35 -18.85
N ALA A 532 -17.38 0.11 -18.51
CA ALA A 532 -16.30 -0.65 -19.15
C ALA A 532 -16.57 -0.82 -20.65
N ASN A 533 -17.79 -1.23 -21.02
CA ASN A 533 -18.18 -1.40 -22.42
C ASN A 533 -18.11 -0.10 -23.23
N ARG A 534 -18.46 1.05 -22.64
CA ARG A 534 -18.32 2.36 -23.27
C ARG A 534 -16.85 2.68 -23.54
N ALA A 535 -15.96 2.45 -22.56
CA ALA A 535 -14.53 2.68 -22.73
C ALA A 535 -13.92 1.81 -23.85
N ILE A 536 -14.35 0.55 -23.93
CA ILE A 536 -13.93 -0.37 -24.99
C ILE A 536 -14.45 0.09 -26.36
N GLU A 537 -15.69 0.57 -26.47
CA GLU A 537 -16.22 1.09 -27.74
C GLU A 537 -15.56 2.40 -28.17
N ASP A 538 -15.30 3.30 -27.22
CA ASP A 538 -14.55 4.53 -27.46
C ASP A 538 -13.15 4.23 -27.99
N THR A 539 -12.48 3.25 -27.39
CA THR A 539 -11.18 2.75 -27.83
C THR A 539 -11.25 2.12 -29.21
N ALA A 540 -12.23 1.26 -29.46
CA ALA A 540 -12.43 0.63 -30.76
C ALA A 540 -12.69 1.65 -31.87
N THR A 541 -13.48 2.69 -31.57
CA THR A 541 -13.72 3.81 -32.47
C THR A 541 -12.44 4.56 -32.78
N TRP A 542 -11.63 4.86 -31.77
CA TRP A 542 -10.37 5.54 -31.95
C TRP A 542 -9.38 4.70 -32.78
N LEU A 543 -9.23 3.41 -32.49
CA LEU A 543 -8.40 2.49 -33.28
C LEU A 543 -8.86 2.44 -34.74
N ARG A 544 -10.17 2.31 -34.98
CA ARG A 544 -10.75 2.33 -36.34
C ARG A 544 -10.47 3.63 -37.08
N GLN A 545 -10.39 4.76 -36.39
CA GLN A 545 -10.09 6.06 -37.01
C GLN A 545 -8.60 6.22 -37.24
N ARG A 546 -7.78 5.79 -36.29
CA ARG A 546 -6.34 5.97 -36.31
C ARG A 546 -5.64 5.04 -37.29
N LEU A 547 -6.18 3.84 -37.47
CA LEU A 547 -5.62 2.79 -38.34
C LEU A 547 -6.42 2.64 -39.65
N ARG A 548 -7.17 3.68 -40.05
CA ARG A 548 -7.85 3.68 -41.36
C ARG A 548 -6.85 3.51 -42.48
N ASP A 549 -7.29 2.83 -43.52
CA ASP A 549 -6.60 2.87 -44.81
C ASP A 549 -6.93 4.20 -45.48
N GLU A 550 -5.94 5.07 -45.66
CA GLU A 550 -6.12 6.36 -46.35
C GLU A 550 -6.54 6.19 -47.84
N GLY A 551 -6.49 4.95 -48.37
CA GLY A 551 -6.92 4.60 -49.73
C GLY A 551 -8.40 4.22 -49.91
N MET A 552 -9.21 4.14 -48.84
CA MET A 552 -10.65 3.80 -48.93
C MET A 552 -11.55 5.01 -48.61
N PRO A 553 -12.42 5.47 -49.53
CA PRO A 553 -13.33 6.58 -49.26
C PRO A 553 -14.32 6.20 -48.14
N ALA A 554 -14.65 7.18 -47.28
CA ALA A 554 -15.63 7.03 -46.22
C ALA A 554 -17.01 6.68 -46.83
N GLY A 555 -17.44 5.43 -46.64
CA GLY A 555 -18.76 4.94 -47.03
C GLY A 555 -19.84 5.30 -46.02
#